data_AF-A0A5C5XLN1-F1
#
_entry.id   AF-A0A5C5XLN1-F1
#
_cell.length_a   1.000
_cell.length_b   1.000
_cell.length_c   1.000
_cell.angle_alpha   90.00
_cell.angle_beta   90.00
_cell.angle_gamma   90.00
#
_symmetry.space_group_name_H-M   'P 1'
#
loop_
_entity.id
_entity.type
_entity.pdbx_description
1 polymer ?
#
loop_
_entity_poly.entity_id
_entity_poly.type
_entity_poly.pdbx_seq_one_letter_code
_entity_poly.pdbx_strand_id
1 'polypeptide(L)'
;MSAHKPASNPETIDLKTPWLAALLSWLIPGAGQLYQRRYVKAFIFSFCILGSFFYGVALGEGRPVYSAYYEQREDQIFRKRNYGYLSQVLLGISTMPALIQSKRFEASQSDTSLEGPLNSAFVGTITGEPGQSATVSGTIQLQKEPGMLGPEIRGTLSGTNEATGDVFAVDLTEFEPGQDRLTLGPKISANPQRKVFMRVENVTAGNIAPGSRLLGYAERPFLDWYQVPLQDEELRDLNARLGKRWELAMVFTWIAGLLNILCIWDAFEGPAYGFRPRVVQEDEPKPAST
;
A
#
# COMPACT_ATOMS: atom_id res chain seq x y z
N MET A 1 -59.88 16.76 42.10
CA MET A 1 -58.68 17.41 41.54
C MET A 1 -57.67 16.32 41.21
N SER A 2 -57.65 15.85 39.97
CA SER A 2 -56.73 14.79 39.53
C SER A 2 -55.46 15.44 38.99
N ALA A 3 -54.32 15.17 39.63
CA ALA A 3 -53.04 15.73 39.25
C ALA A 3 -52.58 15.11 37.92
N HIS A 4 -52.54 15.93 36.87
CA HIS A 4 -52.01 15.56 35.56
C HIS A 4 -50.49 15.37 35.70
N LYS A 5 -50.03 14.11 35.67
CA LYS A 5 -48.60 13.75 35.66
C LYS A 5 -48.01 14.20 34.30
N PRO A 6 -46.98 15.06 34.26
CA PRO A 6 -46.46 15.54 32.99
C PRO A 6 -45.81 14.38 32.22
N ALA A 7 -46.09 14.34 30.91
CA ALA A 7 -45.53 13.36 29.98
C ALA A 7 -44.00 13.36 30.06
N SER A 8 -43.40 12.18 30.23
CA SER A 8 -41.96 11.99 30.14
C SER A 8 -41.49 12.36 28.72
N ASN A 9 -40.53 13.29 28.63
CA ASN A 9 -39.93 13.68 27.35
C ASN A 9 -39.46 12.44 26.56
N PRO A 10 -39.63 12.41 25.22
CA PRO A 10 -39.05 11.36 24.41
C PRO A 10 -37.54 11.35 24.63
N GLU A 11 -36.99 10.18 24.94
CA GLU A 11 -35.58 9.96 25.18
C GLU A 11 -34.83 10.15 23.84
N THR A 12 -34.50 11.40 23.54
CA THR A 12 -33.74 11.76 22.34
C THR A 12 -32.33 11.22 22.49
N ILE A 13 -31.88 10.42 21.53
CA ILE A 13 -30.49 10.00 21.48
C ILE A 13 -29.66 11.26 21.29
N ASP A 14 -28.81 11.60 22.26
CA ASP A 14 -27.94 12.77 22.19
C ASP A 14 -26.88 12.55 21.10
N LEU A 15 -27.19 13.06 19.91
CA LEU A 15 -26.28 13.05 18.77
C LEU A 15 -25.26 14.16 18.97
N LYS A 16 -24.01 13.75 19.23
CA LYS A 16 -22.88 14.67 19.21
C LYS A 16 -22.74 15.36 17.84
N THR A 17 -21.89 16.38 17.79
CA THR A 17 -21.58 17.21 16.61
C THR A 17 -21.55 16.43 15.27
N PRO A 18 -22.54 16.64 14.38
CA PRO A 18 -22.72 15.87 13.14
C PRO A 18 -21.56 15.94 12.15
N TRP A 19 -21.03 17.14 11.89
CA TRP A 19 -19.94 17.32 10.93
C TRP A 19 -18.65 16.62 11.38
N LEU A 20 -18.40 16.59 12.70
CA LEU A 20 -17.25 15.89 13.28
C LEU A 20 -17.41 14.38 13.15
N ALA A 21 -18.62 13.85 13.35
CA ALA A 21 -18.90 12.44 13.12
C ALA A 21 -18.66 12.05 11.65
N ALA A 22 -19.12 12.88 10.70
CA ALA A 22 -18.87 12.67 9.28
C ALA A 22 -17.36 12.68 8.94
N LEU A 23 -16.60 13.65 9.48
CA LEU A 23 -15.15 13.74 9.29
C LEU A 23 -14.43 12.50 9.86
N LEU A 24 -14.83 12.04 11.05
CA LEU A 24 -14.25 10.85 11.67
C LEU A 24 -14.56 9.59 10.86
N SER A 25 -15.79 9.41 10.38
CA SER A 25 -16.14 8.28 9.50
C SER A 25 -15.45 8.33 8.15
N TRP A 26 -15.15 9.53 7.62
CA TRP A 26 -14.31 9.69 6.44
C TRP A 26 -12.86 9.30 6.72
N LEU A 27 -12.31 9.69 7.86
CA LEU A 27 -10.93 9.38 8.24
C LEU A 27 -10.72 7.88 8.46
N ILE A 28 -11.63 7.25 9.22
CA ILE A 28 -11.65 5.82 9.52
C ILE A 28 -13.10 5.33 9.45
N PRO A 29 -13.43 4.38 8.55
CA PRO A 29 -14.76 3.81 8.44
C PRO A 29 -15.31 3.36 9.79
N GLY A 30 -16.50 3.85 10.18
CA GLY A 30 -17.19 3.53 11.44
C GLY A 30 -16.80 4.40 12.66
N ALA A 31 -15.79 5.25 12.58
CA ALA A 31 -15.34 6.06 13.72
C ALA A 31 -16.35 7.15 14.14
N GLY A 32 -17.11 7.74 13.20
CA GLY A 32 -18.17 8.69 13.53
C GLY A 32 -19.35 8.05 14.26
N GLN A 33 -19.72 6.83 13.88
CA GLN A 33 -20.71 6.02 14.60
C GLN A 33 -20.22 5.70 16.01
N LEU A 34 -18.94 5.37 16.17
CA LEU A 34 -18.33 5.15 17.48
C LEU A 34 -18.36 6.43 18.33
N TYR A 35 -18.03 7.58 17.74
CA TYR A 35 -18.11 8.89 18.39
C TYR A 35 -19.52 9.19 18.93
N GLN A 36 -20.55 8.85 18.17
CA GLN A 36 -21.96 8.97 18.54
C GLN A 36 -22.48 7.80 19.40
N ARG A 37 -21.60 6.93 19.91
CA ARG A 37 -21.94 5.76 20.76
C ARG A 37 -22.84 4.71 20.07
N ARG A 38 -22.83 4.65 18.74
CA ARG A 38 -23.56 3.65 17.92
C ARG A 38 -22.65 2.45 17.61
N TYR A 39 -22.27 1.70 18.65
CA TYR A 39 -21.21 0.67 18.58
C TYR A 39 -21.47 -0.45 17.56
N VAL A 40 -22.70 -0.97 17.47
CA VAL A 40 -23.02 -2.06 16.52
C VAL A 40 -22.82 -1.60 15.08
N LYS A 41 -23.30 -0.39 14.74
CA LYS A 41 -23.09 0.20 13.41
C LYS A 41 -21.61 0.47 13.15
N ALA A 42 -20.90 1.02 14.13
CA ALA A 42 -19.47 1.26 14.03
C ALA A 42 -18.72 -0.04 13.68
N PHE A 43 -19.00 -1.12 14.41
CA PHE A 43 -18.38 -2.42 14.16
C PHE A 43 -18.69 -2.96 12.76
N ILE A 44 -19.97 -2.98 12.35
CA ILE A 44 -20.38 -3.48 11.03
C ILE A 44 -19.70 -2.67 9.92
N PHE A 45 -19.72 -1.34 10.01
CA PHE A 45 -19.09 -0.49 8.99
C PHE A 45 -17.58 -0.68 8.96
N SER A 46 -16.89 -0.61 10.11
CA SER A 46 -15.44 -0.81 10.17
C SER A 46 -15.05 -2.18 9.62
N PHE A 47 -15.69 -3.26 10.08
CA PHE A 47 -15.34 -4.62 9.66
C PHE A 47 -15.62 -4.87 8.18
N CYS A 48 -16.81 -4.50 7.68
CA CYS A 48 -17.16 -4.76 6.28
C CYS A 48 -16.34 -3.89 5.32
N ILE A 49 -16.17 -2.59 5.63
CA ILE A 49 -15.49 -1.65 4.73
C ILE A 49 -13.98 -1.89 4.75
N LEU A 50 -13.36 -1.90 5.93
CA LEU A 50 -11.93 -2.15 6.04
C LEU A 50 -11.58 -3.59 5.65
N GLY A 51 -12.41 -4.57 6.00
CA GLY A 51 -12.23 -5.95 5.56
C GLY A 51 -12.23 -6.08 4.04
N SER A 52 -13.21 -5.47 3.35
CA SER A 52 -13.25 -5.45 1.89
C SER A 52 -12.05 -4.72 1.29
N PHE A 53 -11.66 -3.59 1.89
CA PHE A 53 -10.51 -2.81 1.45
C PHE A 53 -9.20 -3.60 1.57
N PHE A 54 -8.89 -4.12 2.76
CA PHE A 54 -7.65 -4.87 2.98
C PHE A 54 -7.63 -6.18 2.19
N TYR A 55 -8.79 -6.82 2.00
CA TYR A 55 -8.89 -7.97 1.11
C TYR A 55 -8.55 -7.60 -0.34
N GLY A 56 -9.09 -6.47 -0.84
CA GLY A 56 -8.75 -5.95 -2.17
C GLY A 56 -7.27 -5.59 -2.29
N VAL A 57 -6.69 -4.91 -1.29
CA VAL A 57 -5.26 -4.58 -1.22
C VAL A 57 -4.41 -5.85 -1.24
N ALA A 58 -4.76 -6.88 -0.46
CA ALA A 58 -4.05 -8.15 -0.46
C ALA A 58 -4.14 -8.86 -1.81
N LEU A 59 -5.31 -8.86 -2.46
CA LEU A 59 -5.52 -9.48 -3.76
C LEU A 59 -4.72 -8.80 -4.89
N GLY A 60 -4.51 -7.49 -4.78
CA GLY A 60 -3.68 -6.68 -5.69
C GLY A 60 -2.24 -6.49 -5.21
N GLU A 61 -1.77 -7.28 -4.25
CA GLU A 61 -0.40 -7.26 -3.72
C GLU A 61 0.06 -5.87 -3.24
N GLY A 62 -0.83 -5.12 -2.59
CA GLY A 62 -0.53 -3.79 -2.05
C GLY A 62 -0.60 -2.64 -3.07
N ARG A 63 -0.85 -2.94 -4.34
CA ARG A 63 -0.77 -2.00 -5.47
C ARG A 63 -2.10 -1.51 -6.11
N PRO A 64 -3.32 -1.95 -5.72
CA PRO A 64 -4.55 -1.52 -6.42
C PRO A 64 -5.00 -0.09 -6.12
N VAL A 65 -4.33 0.59 -5.17
CA VAL A 65 -4.67 1.95 -4.73
C VAL A 65 -3.58 2.91 -5.17
N TYR A 66 -3.89 3.76 -6.15
CA TYR A 66 -2.96 4.75 -6.69
C TYR A 66 -3.73 5.90 -7.34
N SER A 67 -3.19 7.11 -7.28
CA SER A 67 -3.88 8.33 -7.73
C SER A 67 -3.72 8.64 -9.23
N ALA A 68 -2.61 8.20 -9.82
CA ALA A 68 -2.28 8.40 -11.23
C ALA A 68 -1.56 7.17 -11.77
N TYR A 69 -1.59 6.99 -13.09
CA TYR A 69 -0.73 6.06 -13.78
C TYR A 69 0.08 6.79 -14.85
N TYR A 70 1.29 6.31 -15.09
CA TYR A 70 2.24 6.94 -16.01
C TYR A 70 2.50 6.03 -17.20
N GLU A 71 2.22 6.56 -18.39
CA GLU A 71 2.46 5.89 -19.65
C GLU A 71 3.73 6.46 -20.28
N GLN A 72 4.73 5.61 -20.46
CA GLN A 72 6.00 5.99 -21.07
C GLN A 72 5.88 5.75 -22.58
N ARG A 73 5.77 6.84 -23.35
CA ARG A 73 5.68 6.78 -24.81
C ARG A 73 6.88 7.46 -25.42
N GLU A 74 7.75 6.66 -26.02
CA GLU A 74 9.04 7.09 -26.57
C GLU A 74 9.84 7.86 -25.50
N ASP A 75 9.92 9.19 -25.63
CA ASP A 75 10.74 10.09 -24.82
C ASP A 75 9.89 11.03 -23.92
N GLN A 76 8.58 10.78 -23.82
CA GLN A 76 7.65 11.60 -23.02
C GLN A 76 6.85 10.73 -22.05
N ILE A 77 6.83 11.16 -20.78
CA ILE A 77 6.07 10.50 -19.72
C ILE A 77 4.71 11.19 -19.59
N PHE A 78 3.65 10.47 -19.97
CA PHE A 78 2.29 10.97 -19.88
C PHE A 78 1.65 10.56 -18.56
N ARG A 79 1.29 11.54 -17.73
CA ARG A 79 0.51 11.31 -16.52
C ARG A 79 -0.98 11.23 -16.86
N LYS A 80 -1.61 10.10 -16.55
CA LYS A 80 -3.07 9.92 -16.65
C LYS A 80 -3.69 9.76 -15.28
N ARG A 81 -4.88 10.34 -15.10
CA ARG A 81 -5.62 10.29 -13.83
C ARG A 81 -6.29 8.93 -13.67
N ASN A 82 -6.16 8.33 -12.49
CA ASN A 82 -6.94 7.14 -12.14
C ASN A 82 -8.28 7.56 -11.55
N TYR A 83 -9.35 7.50 -12.34
CA TYR A 83 -10.69 7.83 -11.84
C TYR A 83 -11.18 6.89 -10.74
N GLY A 84 -10.68 5.65 -10.70
CA GLY A 84 -10.98 4.70 -9.62
C GLY A 84 -10.58 5.24 -8.23
N TYR A 85 -9.53 6.06 -8.17
CA TYR A 85 -9.06 6.66 -6.92
C TYR A 85 -10.07 7.61 -6.28
N LEU A 86 -11.01 8.20 -7.05
CA LEU A 86 -12.07 9.05 -6.51
C LEU A 86 -12.98 8.29 -5.54
N SER A 87 -13.15 6.99 -5.74
CA SER A 87 -13.86 6.15 -4.76
C SER A 87 -12.95 5.83 -3.57
N GLN A 88 -11.69 5.47 -3.81
CA GLN A 88 -10.75 5.01 -2.78
C GLN A 88 -10.36 6.12 -1.79
N VAL A 89 -10.27 7.38 -2.21
CA VAL A 89 -9.92 8.52 -1.34
C VAL A 89 -10.92 8.72 -0.19
N LEU A 90 -12.12 8.16 -0.31
CA LEU A 90 -13.15 8.21 0.73
C LEU A 90 -12.82 7.34 1.94
N LEU A 91 -11.82 6.46 1.85
CA LEU A 91 -11.31 5.67 2.98
C LEU A 91 -10.26 6.42 3.83
N GLY A 92 -10.14 7.72 3.61
CA GLY A 92 -9.37 8.62 4.44
C GLY A 92 -7.91 8.20 4.56
N ILE A 93 -7.45 7.99 5.80
CA ILE A 93 -6.02 7.76 6.09
C ILE A 93 -5.46 6.51 5.40
N SER A 94 -6.32 5.53 5.07
CA SER A 94 -5.89 4.28 4.45
C SER A 94 -5.43 4.46 3.01
N THR A 95 -5.88 5.51 2.32
CA THR A 95 -5.62 5.73 0.88
C THR A 95 -4.92 7.05 0.58
N MET A 96 -4.89 7.98 1.55
CA MET A 96 -4.15 9.23 1.46
C MET A 96 -2.65 9.08 1.15
N PRO A 97 -1.92 8.02 1.58
CA PRO A 97 -0.54 7.82 1.18
C PRO A 97 -0.34 7.88 -0.34
N ALA A 98 -1.31 7.41 -1.16
CA ALA A 98 -1.24 7.47 -2.62
C ALA A 98 -1.04 8.89 -3.20
N LEU A 99 -1.53 9.94 -2.52
CA LEU A 99 -1.32 11.33 -2.94
C LEU A 99 0.09 11.81 -2.62
N ILE A 100 0.61 11.43 -1.45
CA ILE A 100 1.98 11.75 -1.03
C ILE A 100 2.96 11.01 -1.94
N GLN A 101 2.71 9.73 -2.20
CA GLN A 101 3.54 8.90 -3.06
C GLN A 101 3.57 9.39 -4.50
N SER A 102 2.46 9.89 -5.04
CA SER A 102 2.47 10.51 -6.37
C SER A 102 3.40 11.71 -6.45
N LYS A 103 3.44 12.56 -5.43
CA LYS A 103 4.36 13.70 -5.39
C LYS A 103 5.81 13.25 -5.22
N ARG A 104 6.05 12.25 -4.37
CA ARG A 104 7.39 11.67 -4.17
C ARG A 104 7.93 11.04 -5.46
N PHE A 105 7.09 10.30 -6.17
CA PHE A 105 7.44 9.68 -7.46
C PHE A 105 7.79 10.71 -8.53
N GLU A 106 7.02 11.80 -8.64
CA GLU A 106 7.33 12.91 -9.55
C GLU A 106 8.64 13.61 -9.18
N ALA A 107 8.93 13.79 -7.89
CA ALA A 107 10.16 14.42 -7.42
C ALA A 107 11.40 13.52 -7.58
N SER A 108 11.24 12.20 -7.52
CA SER A 108 12.32 11.22 -7.64
C SER A 108 12.38 10.57 -9.02
N GLN A 109 11.75 11.17 -10.02
CA GLN A 109 11.68 10.59 -11.36
C GLN A 109 13.10 10.53 -11.93
N SER A 110 13.58 9.33 -12.23
CA SER A 110 14.97 9.04 -12.64
C SER A 110 16.04 9.16 -11.55
N ASP A 111 15.67 9.29 -10.28
CA ASP A 111 16.63 9.19 -9.18
C ASP A 111 17.02 7.73 -8.93
N THR A 112 18.16 7.35 -9.47
CA THR A 112 18.80 6.05 -9.29
C THR A 112 19.80 6.03 -8.14
N SER A 113 19.97 7.16 -7.45
CA SER A 113 20.98 7.27 -6.41
C SER A 113 20.62 6.51 -5.14
N LEU A 114 21.61 6.35 -4.27
CA LEU A 114 21.47 5.85 -2.91
C LEU A 114 21.73 7.01 -1.94
N GLU A 115 20.70 7.40 -1.19
CA GLU A 115 20.83 8.39 -0.09
C GLU A 115 21.41 7.77 1.19
N GLY A 116 21.28 6.46 1.36
CA GLY A 116 21.75 5.72 2.53
C GLY A 116 22.08 4.26 2.19
N PRO A 117 22.53 3.46 3.17
CA PRO A 117 22.85 2.07 2.95
C PRO A 117 21.58 1.28 2.59
N LEU A 118 21.63 0.54 1.49
CA LEU A 118 20.58 -0.40 1.09
C LEU A 118 20.98 -1.78 1.61
N ASN A 119 20.28 -2.27 2.63
CA ASN A 119 20.43 -3.64 3.13
C ASN A 119 19.11 -4.39 2.93
N SER A 120 19.10 -5.35 2.01
CA SER A 120 17.87 -6.04 1.61
C SER A 120 18.15 -7.46 1.11
N ALA A 121 17.12 -8.29 1.07
CA ALA A 121 17.19 -9.55 0.34
C ALA A 121 17.38 -9.28 -1.16
N PHE A 122 18.15 -10.15 -1.80
CA PHE A 122 18.48 -10.08 -3.21
C PHE A 122 18.26 -11.44 -3.87
N VAL A 123 17.66 -11.42 -5.06
CA VAL A 123 17.54 -12.58 -5.93
C VAL A 123 17.93 -12.16 -7.34
N GLY A 124 18.82 -12.90 -7.97
CA GLY A 124 19.31 -12.55 -9.28
C GLY A 124 20.16 -13.62 -9.93
N THR A 125 20.81 -13.24 -11.02
CA THR A 125 21.74 -14.06 -11.75
C THR A 125 23.11 -13.39 -11.80
N ILE A 126 24.14 -14.21 -11.63
CA ILE A 126 25.52 -13.83 -11.88
C ILE A 126 25.94 -14.47 -13.20
N THR A 127 26.33 -13.64 -14.17
CA THR A 127 26.81 -14.09 -15.47
C THR A 127 28.29 -13.75 -15.60
N GLY A 128 29.12 -14.79 -15.70
CA GLY A 128 30.56 -14.67 -15.92
C GLY A 128 30.90 -14.78 -17.40
N GLU A 129 31.70 -15.79 -17.75
CA GLU A 129 32.03 -16.12 -19.13
C GLU A 129 30.80 -16.55 -19.95
N PRO A 130 30.82 -16.42 -21.30
CA PRO A 130 29.69 -16.78 -22.15
C PRO A 130 29.20 -18.21 -21.88
N GLY A 131 27.96 -18.35 -21.37
CA GLY A 131 27.34 -19.63 -21.06
C GLY A 131 27.38 -20.05 -19.59
N GLN A 132 28.10 -19.33 -18.72
CA GLN A 132 28.05 -19.53 -17.26
C GLN A 132 27.16 -18.48 -16.60
N SER A 133 25.92 -18.86 -16.32
CA SER A 133 24.99 -18.09 -15.50
C SER A 133 24.57 -18.91 -14.29
N ALA A 134 24.72 -18.34 -13.11
CA ALA A 134 24.27 -18.94 -11.86
C ALA A 134 23.16 -18.09 -11.23
N THR A 135 22.06 -18.73 -10.82
CA THR A 135 21.03 -18.06 -10.02
C THR A 135 21.47 -18.02 -8.57
N VAL A 136 21.39 -16.84 -7.97
CA VAL A 136 21.85 -16.58 -6.62
C VAL A 136 20.78 -15.88 -5.80
N SER A 137 20.72 -16.23 -4.53
CA SER A 137 19.86 -15.58 -3.55
C SER A 137 20.66 -15.26 -2.29
N GLY A 138 20.42 -14.12 -1.67
CA GLY A 138 21.22 -13.67 -0.54
C GLY A 138 20.82 -12.32 0.02
N THR A 139 21.73 -11.70 0.75
CA THR A 139 21.60 -10.33 1.28
C THR A 139 22.58 -9.42 0.57
N ILE A 140 22.06 -8.32 0.03
CA ILE A 140 22.86 -7.28 -0.63
C ILE A 140 22.95 -6.07 0.29
N GLN A 141 24.16 -5.54 0.45
CA GLN A 141 24.45 -4.32 1.18
C GLN A 141 25.13 -3.35 0.23
N LEU A 142 24.46 -2.26 -0.15
CA LEU A 142 25.02 -1.22 -1.03
C LEU A 142 25.13 0.10 -0.28
N GLN A 143 26.23 0.83 -0.50
CA GLN A 143 26.44 2.15 0.04
C GLN A 143 27.12 3.04 -1.00
N LYS A 144 26.83 4.33 -0.93
CA LYS A 144 27.49 5.34 -1.75
C LYS A 144 28.84 5.68 -1.11
N GLU A 145 29.93 5.42 -1.82
CA GLU A 145 31.29 5.66 -1.37
C GLU A 145 31.97 6.70 -2.28
N PRO A 146 32.84 7.57 -1.74
CA PRO A 146 33.61 8.51 -2.56
C PRO A 146 34.62 7.75 -3.43
N GLY A 147 34.34 7.66 -4.73
CA GLY A 147 35.23 7.10 -5.74
C GLY A 147 36.15 8.15 -6.38
N MET A 148 37.06 7.68 -7.23
CA MET A 148 38.06 8.53 -7.91
C MET A 148 37.44 9.49 -8.94
N LEU A 149 36.31 9.10 -9.55
CA LEU A 149 35.62 9.87 -10.60
C LEU A 149 34.32 10.53 -10.13
N GLY A 150 34.02 10.43 -8.84
CA GLY A 150 32.75 10.84 -8.26
C GLY A 150 32.25 9.82 -7.25
N PRO A 151 31.09 10.05 -6.64
CA PRO A 151 30.53 9.07 -5.72
C PRO A 151 30.04 7.84 -6.49
N GLU A 152 30.58 6.68 -6.16
CA GLU A 152 30.26 5.38 -6.77
C GLU A 152 29.42 4.55 -5.80
N ILE A 153 28.65 3.61 -6.36
CA ILE A 153 27.91 2.64 -5.55
C ILE A 153 28.76 1.38 -5.38
N ARG A 154 29.11 1.09 -4.13
CA ARG A 154 29.87 -0.10 -3.75
C ARG A 154 29.07 -0.92 -2.74
N GLY A 155 29.40 -2.19 -2.60
CA GLY A 155 28.68 -3.03 -1.67
C GLY A 155 29.18 -4.45 -1.60
N THR A 156 28.50 -5.25 -0.79
CA THR A 156 28.78 -6.68 -0.64
C THR A 156 27.50 -7.47 -0.86
N LEU A 157 27.60 -8.61 -1.54
CA LEU A 157 26.54 -9.59 -1.67
C LEU A 157 27.00 -10.90 -1.08
N SER A 158 26.26 -11.41 -0.09
CA SER A 158 26.49 -12.70 0.54
C SER A 158 25.26 -13.57 0.39
N GLY A 159 25.42 -14.82 -0.02
CA GLY A 159 24.28 -15.68 -0.30
C GLY A 159 24.64 -17.10 -0.67
N THR A 160 23.66 -17.80 -1.23
CA THR A 160 23.77 -19.16 -1.72
C THR A 160 23.47 -19.23 -3.20
N ASN A 161 24.23 -20.04 -3.93
CA ASN A 161 23.91 -20.41 -5.30
C ASN A 161 22.75 -21.43 -5.29
N GLU A 162 21.66 -21.15 -6.01
CA GLU A 162 20.49 -22.03 -6.00
C GLU A 162 20.74 -23.38 -6.68
N ALA A 163 21.68 -23.43 -7.63
CA ALA A 163 21.98 -24.66 -8.37
C ALA A 163 22.94 -25.59 -7.62
N THR A 164 23.92 -25.04 -6.91
CA THR A 164 24.96 -25.82 -6.23
C THR A 164 24.80 -25.88 -4.71
N GLY A 165 24.03 -24.95 -4.12
CA GLY A 165 23.93 -24.78 -2.67
C GLY A 165 25.18 -24.14 -2.04
N ASP A 166 26.17 -23.76 -2.85
CA ASP A 166 27.42 -23.18 -2.34
C ASP A 166 27.20 -21.78 -1.79
N VAL A 167 27.78 -21.51 -0.63
CA VAL A 167 27.81 -20.17 -0.04
C VAL A 167 28.86 -19.33 -0.78
N PHE A 168 28.50 -18.09 -1.09
CA PHE A 168 29.40 -17.13 -1.69
C PHE A 168 29.31 -15.76 -1.01
N ALA A 169 30.39 -15.00 -1.10
CA ALA A 169 30.47 -13.61 -0.69
C ALA A 169 31.31 -12.86 -1.72
N VAL A 170 30.73 -11.81 -2.29
CA VAL A 170 31.36 -11.01 -3.35
C VAL A 170 31.25 -9.53 -3.06
N ASP A 171 32.30 -8.79 -3.42
CA ASP A 171 32.31 -7.34 -3.40
C ASP A 171 31.80 -6.82 -4.75
N LEU A 172 30.92 -5.85 -4.69
CA LEU A 172 30.22 -5.28 -5.82
C LEU A 172 30.65 -3.85 -6.06
N THR A 173 30.88 -3.53 -7.32
CA THR A 173 31.09 -2.16 -7.78
C THR A 173 30.08 -1.79 -8.83
N GLU A 174 29.82 -0.50 -8.93
CA GLU A 174 29.06 0.09 -10.01
C GLU A 174 29.57 -0.41 -11.37
N PHE A 175 28.63 -0.90 -12.19
CA PHE A 175 28.88 -1.24 -13.56
C PHE A 175 28.18 -0.17 -14.38
N GLU A 176 28.92 0.76 -14.97
CA GLU A 176 28.38 1.63 -16.01
C GLU A 176 28.08 0.76 -17.24
N PRO A 177 26.82 0.47 -17.52
CA PRO A 177 26.47 -0.15 -18.78
C PRO A 177 26.52 0.95 -19.84
N GLY A 178 26.54 0.61 -21.12
CA GLY A 178 26.20 1.61 -22.14
C GLY A 178 24.81 2.25 -21.88
N GLN A 179 24.42 3.21 -22.70
CA GLN A 179 23.24 4.09 -22.53
C GLN A 179 21.91 3.47 -22.04
N ASP A 180 21.72 2.16 -22.12
CA ASP A 180 20.42 1.46 -21.98
C ASP A 180 20.19 0.73 -20.65
N ARG A 181 21.14 0.73 -19.70
CA ARG A 181 20.94 0.09 -18.39
C ARG A 181 21.39 1.00 -17.25
N LEU A 182 20.64 0.96 -16.17
CA LEU A 182 20.92 1.69 -14.94
C LEU A 182 21.54 0.73 -13.93
N THR A 183 22.57 1.19 -13.20
CA THR A 183 23.19 0.44 -12.08
C THR A 183 22.14 0.06 -11.03
N LEU A 184 21.22 0.98 -10.75
CA LEU A 184 20.07 0.76 -9.89
C LEU A 184 18.81 1.29 -10.54
N GLY A 185 17.70 0.57 -10.35
CA GLY A 185 16.37 1.07 -10.65
C GLY A 185 16.03 2.31 -9.81
N PRO A 186 14.93 3.00 -10.14
CA PRO A 186 14.52 4.19 -9.42
C PRO A 186 14.27 3.88 -7.94
N LYS A 187 14.53 4.89 -7.09
CA LYS A 187 14.30 4.81 -5.63
C LYS A 187 12.84 4.44 -5.32
N ILE A 188 11.90 5.14 -5.94
CA ILE A 188 10.46 4.98 -5.73
C ILE A 188 9.83 4.44 -7.00
N SER A 189 9.12 3.31 -6.90
CA SER A 189 8.32 2.74 -7.99
C SER A 189 7.39 1.68 -7.41
N ALA A 190 6.26 1.42 -8.06
CA ALA A 190 5.24 0.53 -7.51
C ALA A 190 5.67 -0.95 -7.51
N ASN A 191 6.73 -1.31 -8.23
CA ASN A 191 7.35 -2.63 -8.10
C ASN A 191 7.99 -2.80 -6.69
N PRO A 192 7.62 -3.83 -5.91
CA PRO A 192 8.28 -4.10 -4.62
C PRO A 192 9.76 -4.47 -4.74
N GLN A 193 10.22 -4.78 -5.95
CA GLN A 193 11.59 -5.17 -6.25
C GLN A 193 12.32 -4.08 -7.06
N ARG A 194 13.48 -3.66 -6.58
CA ARG A 194 14.39 -2.72 -7.24
C ARG A 194 15.37 -3.49 -8.10
N LYS A 195 15.38 -3.22 -9.41
CA LYS A 195 16.39 -3.74 -10.32
C LYS A 195 17.79 -3.28 -9.84
N VAL A 196 18.74 -4.20 -9.77
CA VAL A 196 20.15 -3.94 -9.42
C VAL A 196 21.03 -4.60 -10.47
N PHE A 197 21.98 -3.82 -10.98
CA PHE A 197 22.93 -4.25 -11.99
C PHE A 197 24.34 -3.77 -11.60
N MET A 198 25.21 -4.72 -11.25
CA MET A 198 26.54 -4.41 -10.71
C MET A 198 27.59 -5.36 -11.27
N ARG A 199 28.87 -5.01 -11.10
CA ARG A 199 29.99 -5.88 -11.39
C ARG A 199 30.51 -6.50 -10.10
N VAL A 200 30.91 -7.76 -10.17
CA VAL A 200 31.72 -8.39 -9.12
C VAL A 200 33.16 -7.86 -9.26
N GLU A 201 33.65 -7.13 -8.26
CA GLU A 201 35.02 -6.65 -8.20
C GLU A 201 35.93 -7.73 -7.63
N ASN A 202 35.64 -8.18 -6.41
CA ASN A 202 36.39 -9.20 -5.71
C ASN A 202 35.47 -10.32 -5.21
N VAL A 203 36.04 -11.51 -5.05
CA VAL A 203 35.34 -12.70 -4.57
C VAL A 203 35.99 -13.10 -3.26
N THR A 204 35.27 -12.86 -2.17
CA THR A 204 35.73 -13.09 -0.80
C THR A 204 35.51 -14.55 -0.39
N ALA A 205 34.44 -15.17 -0.91
CA ALA A 205 34.15 -16.59 -0.74
C ALA A 205 33.32 -17.13 -1.91
N GLY A 206 33.53 -18.40 -2.26
CA GLY A 206 32.77 -19.12 -3.30
C GLY A 206 33.47 -19.18 -4.65
N ASN A 207 32.86 -19.91 -5.57
CA ASN A 207 33.41 -20.18 -6.90
C ASN A 207 32.76 -19.28 -7.96
N ILE A 208 32.92 -17.97 -7.82
CA ILE A 208 32.44 -16.96 -8.77
C ILE A 208 33.66 -16.32 -9.42
N ALA A 209 33.58 -16.04 -10.73
CA ALA A 209 34.67 -15.36 -11.43
C ALA A 209 34.64 -13.84 -11.14
N PRO A 210 35.78 -13.21 -10.78
CA PRO A 210 35.88 -11.75 -10.75
C PRO A 210 35.51 -11.14 -12.11
N GLY A 211 34.91 -9.96 -12.11
CA GLY A 211 34.42 -9.30 -13.32
C GLY A 211 33.06 -9.80 -13.83
N SER A 212 32.48 -10.82 -13.19
CA SER A 212 31.11 -11.29 -13.50
C SER A 212 30.08 -10.18 -13.31
N ARG A 213 29.01 -10.23 -14.11
CA ARG A 213 27.91 -9.26 -14.06
C ARG A 213 26.80 -9.81 -13.18
N LEU A 214 26.40 -9.04 -12.19
CA LEU A 214 25.26 -9.31 -11.34
C LEU A 214 24.04 -8.59 -11.91
N LEU A 215 22.97 -9.32 -12.20
CA LEU A 215 21.67 -8.77 -12.57
C LEU A 215 20.60 -9.37 -11.69
N GLY A 216 19.83 -8.55 -10.99
CA GLY A 216 18.75 -9.07 -10.18
C GLY A 216 17.91 -8.00 -9.54
N TYR A 217 17.28 -8.40 -8.44
CA TYR A 217 16.25 -7.64 -7.77
C TYR A 217 16.54 -7.62 -6.27
N ALA A 218 16.65 -6.41 -5.74
CA ALA A 218 16.71 -6.14 -4.31
C ALA A 218 15.32 -5.73 -3.79
N GLU A 219 14.95 -6.15 -2.58
CA GLU A 219 13.66 -5.73 -2.00
C GLU A 219 13.63 -4.23 -1.71
N ARG A 220 12.53 -3.56 -2.08
CA ARG A 220 12.28 -2.17 -1.73
C ARG A 220 11.65 -2.06 -0.35
N PRO A 221 12.03 -1.05 0.45
CA PRO A 221 11.28 -0.70 1.65
C PRO A 221 9.81 -0.48 1.34
N PHE A 222 8.92 -0.90 2.26
CA PHE A 222 7.47 -0.80 2.10
C PHE A 222 6.99 0.59 1.64
N LEU A 223 7.55 1.65 2.24
CA LEU A 223 7.19 3.03 1.95
C LEU A 223 7.68 3.54 0.58
N ASP A 224 8.49 2.79 -0.15
CA ASP A 224 9.00 3.20 -1.47
C ASP A 224 8.27 2.55 -2.64
N TRP A 225 7.31 1.65 -2.35
CA TRP A 225 6.47 1.02 -3.36
C TRP A 225 4.97 1.03 -3.04
N TYR A 226 4.59 1.01 -1.76
CA TYR A 226 3.17 0.96 -1.38
C TYR A 226 2.41 2.20 -1.81
N GLN A 227 1.29 2.02 -2.52
CA GLN A 227 0.44 3.06 -3.11
C GLN A 227 1.16 4.05 -4.06
N VAL A 228 2.30 3.66 -4.59
CA VAL A 228 2.99 4.42 -5.63
C VAL A 228 2.21 4.32 -6.95
N PRO A 229 2.14 5.39 -7.76
CA PRO A 229 1.61 5.32 -9.11
C PRO A 229 2.17 4.18 -9.95
N LEU A 230 1.30 3.49 -10.68
CA LEU A 230 1.70 2.42 -11.59
C LEU A 230 2.23 2.99 -12.90
N GLN A 231 3.28 2.36 -13.43
CA GLN A 231 3.77 2.55 -14.78
C GLN A 231 3.24 1.46 -15.73
N ASP A 232 3.33 1.68 -17.03
CA ASP A 232 2.83 0.71 -18.03
C ASP A 232 3.45 -0.69 -17.91
N GLU A 233 4.77 -0.79 -17.68
CA GLU A 233 5.44 -2.09 -17.50
C GLU A 233 4.87 -2.82 -16.27
N GLU A 234 4.69 -2.09 -15.16
CA GLU A 234 4.16 -2.63 -13.90
C GLU A 234 2.69 -3.03 -14.04
N LEU A 235 1.89 -2.22 -14.73
CA LEU A 235 0.48 -2.50 -14.98
C LEU A 235 0.32 -3.72 -15.90
N ARG A 236 1.17 -3.85 -16.93
CA ARG A 236 1.18 -5.03 -17.81
C ARG A 236 1.59 -6.29 -17.05
N ASP A 237 2.62 -6.20 -16.22
CA ASP A 237 3.04 -7.31 -15.34
C ASP A 237 1.91 -7.74 -14.41
N LEU A 238 1.28 -6.79 -13.72
CA LEU A 238 0.13 -7.02 -12.85
C LEU A 238 -1.02 -7.72 -13.58
N ASN A 239 -1.40 -7.20 -14.76
CA ASN A 239 -2.47 -7.80 -15.57
C ASN A 239 -2.10 -9.21 -16.06
N ALA A 240 -0.83 -9.43 -16.46
CA ALA A 240 -0.38 -10.72 -16.93
C ALA A 240 -0.33 -11.77 -15.80
N ARG A 241 0.16 -11.38 -14.61
CA ARG A 241 0.45 -12.30 -13.50
C ARG A 241 -0.78 -12.57 -12.63
N LEU A 242 -1.61 -11.56 -12.38
CA LEU A 242 -2.81 -11.68 -11.55
C LEU A 242 -4.09 -11.89 -12.37
N GLY A 243 -4.13 -11.43 -13.63
CA GLY A 243 -5.31 -11.52 -14.49
C GLY A 243 -6.56 -10.96 -13.81
N LYS A 244 -7.62 -11.78 -13.74
CA LYS A 244 -8.90 -11.42 -13.10
C LYS A 244 -8.77 -11.02 -11.63
N ARG A 245 -7.75 -11.50 -10.91
CA ARG A 245 -7.54 -11.12 -9.51
C ARG A 245 -7.22 -9.63 -9.39
N TRP A 246 -6.52 -9.06 -10.37
CA TRP A 246 -6.22 -7.63 -10.41
C TRP A 246 -7.48 -6.78 -10.54
N GLU A 247 -8.38 -7.15 -11.46
CA GLU A 247 -9.67 -6.46 -11.63
C GLU A 247 -10.51 -6.54 -10.36
N LEU A 248 -10.60 -7.72 -9.74
CA LEU A 248 -11.30 -7.90 -8.47
C LEU A 248 -10.69 -7.03 -7.36
N ALA A 249 -9.36 -6.94 -7.27
CA ALA A 249 -8.68 -6.11 -6.27
C ALA A 249 -9.08 -4.63 -6.39
N MET A 250 -9.13 -4.10 -7.62
CA MET A 250 -9.62 -2.76 -7.88
C MET A 250 -11.11 -2.62 -7.50
N VAL A 251 -11.96 -3.56 -7.91
CA VAL A 251 -13.40 -3.53 -7.61
C VAL A 251 -13.66 -3.54 -6.10
N PHE A 252 -12.99 -4.41 -5.33
CA PHE A 252 -13.14 -4.45 -3.86
C PHE A 252 -12.76 -3.12 -3.21
N THR A 253 -11.65 -2.52 -3.63
CA THR A 253 -11.20 -1.23 -3.09
C THR A 253 -12.11 -0.07 -3.51
N TRP A 254 -12.67 -0.12 -4.72
CA TRP A 254 -13.66 0.88 -5.18
C TRP A 254 -14.97 0.76 -4.42
N ILE A 255 -15.51 -0.46 -4.28
CA ILE A 255 -16.74 -0.71 -3.51
C ILE A 255 -16.55 -0.28 -2.06
N ALA A 256 -15.43 -0.61 -1.43
CA ALA A 256 -15.14 -0.18 -0.06
C ALA A 256 -15.20 1.35 0.09
N GLY A 257 -14.60 2.08 -0.87
CA GLY A 257 -14.67 3.54 -0.92
C GLY A 257 -16.09 4.09 -1.06
N LEU A 258 -16.87 3.53 -1.99
CA LEU A 258 -18.27 3.91 -2.21
C LEU A 258 -19.16 3.59 -1.01
N LEU A 259 -18.96 2.44 -0.37
CA LEU A 259 -19.66 2.08 0.87
C LEU A 259 -19.33 3.05 2.01
N ASN A 260 -18.10 3.59 2.04
CA ASN A 260 -17.76 4.59 3.06
C ASN A 260 -18.53 5.91 2.89
N ILE A 261 -18.97 6.27 1.68
CA ILE A 261 -19.88 7.41 1.48
C ILE A 261 -21.16 7.22 2.30
N LEU A 262 -21.75 6.02 2.24
CA LEU A 262 -22.96 5.69 2.98
C LEU A 262 -22.71 5.71 4.49
N CYS A 263 -21.53 5.27 4.93
CA CYS A 263 -21.11 5.34 6.33
C CYS A 263 -20.97 6.79 6.81
N ILE A 264 -20.38 7.67 6.00
CA ILE A 264 -20.23 9.11 6.28
C ILE A 264 -21.61 9.76 6.36
N TRP A 265 -22.50 9.45 5.43
CA TRP A 265 -23.87 9.95 5.42
C TRP A 265 -24.65 9.51 6.67
N ASP A 266 -24.60 8.23 7.04
CA ASP A 266 -25.22 7.72 8.28
C ASP A 266 -24.64 8.38 9.55
N ALA A 267 -23.36 8.76 9.53
CA ALA A 267 -22.71 9.50 10.61
C ALA A 267 -23.20 10.95 10.70
N PHE A 268 -23.45 11.58 9.56
CA PHE A 268 -23.91 12.97 9.48
C PHE A 268 -25.38 13.14 9.89
N GLU A 269 -26.31 12.38 9.30
CA GLU A 269 -27.74 12.57 9.56
C GLU A 269 -28.20 11.96 10.90
N GLY A 270 -27.48 10.97 11.42
CA GLY A 270 -27.90 10.23 12.60
C GLY A 270 -28.90 9.09 12.26
N PRO A 271 -29.44 8.39 13.27
CA PRO A 271 -30.34 7.26 13.05
C PRO A 271 -31.71 7.70 12.51
N ALA A 272 -32.16 7.08 11.40
CA ALA A 272 -33.50 7.28 10.82
C ALA A 272 -34.67 6.95 11.79
N TYR A 273 -34.41 6.13 12.82
CA TYR A 273 -35.41 5.75 13.83
C TYR A 273 -35.18 6.50 15.15
N GLY A 274 -35.50 7.80 15.15
CA GLY A 274 -35.49 8.65 16.34
C GLY A 274 -36.81 8.65 17.13
N PHE A 275 -37.86 7.96 16.66
CA PHE A 275 -39.18 7.99 17.31
C PHE A 275 -39.69 6.58 17.58
N ARG A 276 -39.32 6.02 18.73
CA ARG A 276 -40.20 5.06 19.40
C ARG A 276 -40.73 5.73 20.65
N PRO A 277 -42.01 6.18 20.67
CA PRO A 277 -42.69 6.42 21.93
C PRO A 277 -42.57 5.11 22.72
N ARG A 278 -41.98 5.17 23.92
CA ARG A 278 -42.07 4.04 24.84
C ARG A 278 -43.56 3.83 25.09
N VAL A 279 -44.12 2.71 24.62
CA VAL A 279 -45.48 2.31 25.03
C VAL A 279 -45.36 2.06 26.53
N VAL A 280 -45.90 2.96 27.33
CA VAL A 280 -46.07 2.74 28.76
C VAL A 280 -47.03 1.56 28.85
N GLN A 281 -46.56 0.38 29.25
CA GLN A 281 -47.46 -0.65 29.77
C GLN A 281 -48.07 -0.03 31.03
N GLU A 282 -49.34 0.34 30.96
CA GLU A 282 -50.12 0.58 32.17
C GLU A 282 -50.15 -0.75 32.91
N ASP A 283 -49.58 -0.79 34.11
CA ASP A 283 -49.70 -1.94 35.00
C ASP A 283 -51.19 -2.22 35.19
N GLU A 284 -51.69 -3.33 34.64
CA GLU A 284 -53.04 -3.79 34.94
C GLU A 284 -53.18 -3.94 36.47
N PRO A 285 -54.23 -3.38 37.09
CA PRO A 285 -54.41 -3.48 38.52
C PRO A 285 -54.55 -4.94 38.91
N LYS A 286 -53.58 -5.42 39.70
CA LYS A 286 -53.55 -6.76 40.27
C LYS A 286 -54.92 -7.05 40.93
N PRO A 287 -55.63 -8.13 40.56
CA PRO A 287 -56.93 -8.40 41.13
C PRO A 287 -56.79 -8.57 42.65
N ALA A 288 -57.60 -7.82 43.40
CA ALA A 288 -57.62 -7.89 44.85
C ALA A 288 -57.91 -9.33 45.28
N SER A 289 -56.98 -9.95 45.99
CA SER A 289 -57.20 -11.23 46.65
C SER A 289 -58.34 -11.07 47.65
N THR A 290 -59.47 -11.74 47.38
CA THR A 290 -60.52 -12.00 48.38
C THR A 290 -60.33 -13.41 48.91
#